data_AF-A0A7C4NBJ0-F1
#
_entry.id   AF-A0A7C4NBJ0-F1
#
_cell.length_a   1.000
_cell.length_b   1.000
_cell.length_c   1.000
_cell.angle_alpha   90.00
_cell.angle_beta   90.00
_cell.angle_gamma   90.00
#
_symmetry.space_group_name_H-M   'P 1'
#
loop_
_entity.id
_entity.type
_entity.pdbx_description
1 polymer ?
#
loop_
_entity_poly.entity_id
_entity_poly.type
_entity_poly.pdbx_seq_one_letter_code
_entity_poly.pdbx_strand_id
1 'polypeptide(L)'
;MNRKSVSAALLSLIFGLIYAVLLQHTERGRALAARMTWLSVVIGVGGDLLISLLIVPFKSWQRVAGVFALSSLGIIARSLVNEIGDIVEVSRRNAAKLHTR
;
A
#
# COMPACT_ATOMS: atom_id res chain seq x y z
N MET A 1 4.29 -10.57 -27.79
CA MET A 1 3.52 -9.91 -26.70
C MET A 1 2.27 -9.30 -27.31
N ASN A 2 1.07 -9.60 -26.79
CA ASN A 2 -0.19 -9.10 -27.36
C ASN A 2 -0.32 -7.59 -27.15
N ARG A 3 -1.00 -6.86 -28.05
CA ARG A 3 -1.20 -5.39 -27.93
C ARG A 3 -1.76 -5.00 -26.56
N LYS A 4 -2.72 -5.78 -26.04
CA LYS A 4 -3.32 -5.58 -24.71
C LYS A 4 -2.29 -5.72 -23.57
N SER A 5 -1.35 -6.66 -23.68
CA SER A 5 -0.27 -6.85 -22.71
C SER A 5 0.70 -5.69 -22.71
N VAL A 6 1.03 -5.15 -23.89
CA VAL A 6 1.87 -3.95 -24.01
C VAL A 6 1.16 -2.74 -23.38
N SER A 7 -0.11 -2.52 -23.70
CA SER A 7 -0.89 -1.42 -23.11
C SER A 7 -1.01 -1.53 -21.59
N ALA A 8 -1.28 -2.73 -21.06
CA ALA A 8 -1.35 -2.96 -19.62
C ALA A 8 0.00 -2.72 -18.93
N ALA A 9 1.11 -3.16 -19.54
CA ALA A 9 2.45 -2.89 -19.02
C ALA A 9 2.78 -1.38 -19.01
N LEU A 10 2.43 -0.66 -20.07
CA LEU A 10 2.60 0.79 -20.12
C LEU A 10 1.73 1.51 -19.10
N LEU A 11 0.48 1.09 -18.92
CA LEU A 11 -0.41 1.64 -17.89
C LEU A 11 0.12 1.38 -16.48
N SER A 12 0.62 0.17 -16.20
CA SER A 12 1.25 -0.16 -14.91
C SER A 12 2.50 0.69 -14.67
N LEU A 13 3.34 0.88 -15.70
CA LEU A 13 4.50 1.76 -15.62
C LEU A 13 4.10 3.21 -15.33
N ILE A 14 3.13 3.75 -16.08
CA ILE A 14 2.65 5.12 -15.89
C ILE A 14 2.01 5.30 -14.52
N PHE A 15 1.19 4.34 -14.08
CA PHE A 15 0.59 4.33 -12.76
C PHE A 15 1.66 4.34 -11.66
N GLY A 16 2.65 3.46 -11.75
CA GLY A 16 3.76 3.39 -10.80
C GLY A 16 4.58 4.69 -10.75
N LEU A 17 4.86 5.29 -11.90
CA LEU A 17 5.57 6.58 -11.98
C LEU A 17 4.75 7.70 -11.35
N ILE A 18 3.46 7.83 -11.69
CA ILE A 18 2.58 8.84 -11.10
C ILE A 18 2.49 8.63 -9.59
N TYR A 19 2.29 7.40 -9.15
CA TYR A 19 2.16 7.08 -7.73
C TYR A 19 3.45 7.38 -6.94
N ALA A 20 4.62 7.04 -7.51
CA ALA A 20 5.91 7.38 -6.93
C ALA A 20 6.13 8.90 -6.83
N VAL A 21 5.77 9.66 -7.87
CA VAL A 21 5.85 11.12 -7.86
C VAL A 21 4.92 11.70 -6.80
N LEU A 22 3.69 11.20 -6.70
CA LEU A 22 2.74 11.63 -5.66
C LEU A 22 3.27 11.37 -4.25
N LEU A 23 3.85 10.19 -4.01
CA LEU A 23 4.49 9.85 -2.73
C LEU A 23 5.64 10.80 -2.40
N GLN A 24 6.44 11.23 -3.38
CA GLN A 24 7.58 12.12 -3.15
C GLN A 24 7.19 13.60 -3.01
N HIS A 25 6.21 14.08 -3.77
CA HIS A 25 5.90 15.51 -3.88
C HIS A 25 4.78 15.98 -2.95
N THR A 26 3.92 15.10 -2.46
CA THR A 26 2.90 15.50 -1.47
C THR A 26 3.40 15.26 -0.05
N GLU A 27 3.15 16.23 0.85
CA GLU A 27 3.48 16.06 2.27
C GLU A 27 2.79 14.85 2.88
N ARG A 28 1.54 14.60 2.48
CA ARG A 28 0.78 13.41 2.86
C ARG A 28 1.41 12.14 2.29
N GLY A 29 1.87 12.16 1.04
CA GLY A 29 2.56 11.03 0.41
C GLY A 29 3.88 10.69 1.10
N ARG A 30 4.68 11.70 1.47
CA ARG A 30 5.93 11.50 2.22
C ARG A 30 5.66 10.98 3.63
N ALA A 31 4.63 11.49 4.29
CA ALA A 31 4.20 10.99 5.59
C ALA A 31 3.72 9.53 5.50
N LEU A 32 2.99 9.19 4.44
CA LEU A 32 2.54 7.82 4.17
C LEU A 32 3.73 6.89 3.89
N ALA A 33 4.68 7.30 3.05
CA ALA A 33 5.89 6.53 2.76
C ALA A 33 6.77 6.33 3.99
N ALA A 34 6.85 7.35 4.87
CA ALA A 34 7.70 7.31 6.05
C ALA A 34 7.10 6.49 7.21
N ARG A 35 5.76 6.46 7.35
CA ARG A 35 5.08 5.82 8.49
C ARG A 35 4.31 4.55 8.13
N MET A 36 3.76 4.49 6.91
CA MET A 36 2.89 3.42 6.42
C MET A 36 3.42 2.84 5.10
N THR A 37 4.67 2.38 5.10
CA THR A 37 5.29 1.72 3.93
C THR A 37 4.42 0.57 3.41
N TRP A 38 3.82 -0.20 4.32
CA TRP A 38 2.90 -1.31 3.98
C TRP A 38 1.70 -0.82 3.16
N LEU A 39 1.13 0.34 3.49
CA LEU A 39 -0.05 0.87 2.79
C LEU A 39 0.32 1.32 1.37
N SER A 40 1.50 1.90 1.19
CA SER A 40 2.00 2.27 -0.14
C SER A 40 2.18 1.06 -1.04
N VAL A 41 2.66 -0.06 -0.48
CA VAL A 41 2.81 -1.33 -1.20
C VAL A 41 1.44 -1.90 -1.56
N VAL A 42 0.48 -1.86 -0.63
CA VAL A 42 -0.90 -2.33 -0.89
C VAL A 42 -1.56 -1.53 -2.01
N ILE A 43 -1.37 -0.21 -2.05
CA ILE A 43 -1.92 0.64 -3.13
C ILE A 43 -1.24 0.33 -4.47
N GLY A 44 0.08 0.15 -4.48
CA GLY A 44 0.82 -0.20 -5.69
C GLY A 44 0.37 -1.56 -6.26
N VAL A 45 0.43 -2.61 -5.44
CA VAL A 45 0.03 -3.98 -5.83
C VAL A 45 -1.45 -4.04 -6.19
N GLY A 46 -2.31 -3.33 -5.47
CA GLY A 46 -3.74 -3.23 -5.77
C GLY A 46 -4.00 -2.55 -7.12
N GLY A 47 -3.27 -1.47 -7.44
CA GLY A 47 -3.34 -0.82 -8.73
C GLY A 47 -2.89 -1.72 -9.88
N ASP A 48 -1.77 -2.44 -9.71
CA ASP A 48 -1.29 -3.39 -10.72
C ASP A 48 -2.25 -4.58 -10.91
N LEU A 49 -2.84 -5.08 -9.82
CA LEU A 49 -3.93 -6.06 -9.88
C LEU A 49 -5.10 -5.51 -10.69
N LEU A 50 -5.54 -4.26 -10.44
CA LEU A 50 -6.65 -3.69 -11.19
C LEU A 50 -6.32 -3.53 -12.69
N ILE A 51 -5.10 -3.11 -13.03
CA ILE A 51 -4.64 -3.00 -14.42
C ILE A 51 -4.58 -4.38 -15.09
N SER A 52 -4.23 -5.42 -14.34
CA SER A 52 -4.16 -6.80 -14.87
C SER A 52 -5.52 -7.35 -15.32
N LEU A 53 -6.66 -6.79 -14.88
CA LEU A 53 -7.99 -7.14 -15.41
C LEU A 53 -8.12 -6.92 -16.92
N LEU A 54 -7.30 -6.04 -17.51
CA LEU A 54 -7.29 -5.80 -18.95
C LEU A 54 -6.73 -6.96 -19.77
N ILE A 55 -5.97 -7.86 -19.12
CA ILE A 55 -5.24 -8.95 -19.77
C ILE A 55 -5.53 -10.34 -19.19
N VAL A 56 -6.04 -10.41 -17.96
CA VAL A 56 -6.39 -11.66 -17.28
C VAL A 56 -7.91 -11.85 -17.26
N PRO A 57 -8.44 -13.02 -17.65
CA PRO A 57 -9.86 -13.33 -17.50
C PRO A 57 -10.32 -13.18 -16.05
N PHE A 58 -11.49 -12.60 -15.84
CA PHE A 58 -12.01 -12.24 -14.51
C PHE A 58 -11.96 -13.40 -13.49
N LYS A 59 -12.34 -14.61 -13.90
CA LYS A 59 -12.32 -15.81 -13.03
C LYS A 59 -10.90 -16.19 -12.59
N SER A 60 -9.91 -16.07 -13.47
CA SER A 60 -8.50 -16.30 -13.13
C SER A 60 -7.96 -15.17 -12.25
N TRP A 61 -8.35 -13.94 -12.57
CA TRP A 61 -7.97 -12.76 -11.81
C TRP A 61 -8.43 -12.84 -10.35
N GLN A 62 -9.68 -13.23 -10.08
CA GLN A 62 -10.22 -13.38 -8.71
C GLN A 62 -9.41 -14.36 -7.87
N ARG A 63 -8.95 -15.47 -8.47
CA ARG A 63 -8.11 -16.46 -7.77
C ARG A 63 -6.77 -15.86 -7.37
N VAL A 64 -6.12 -15.14 -8.29
CA VAL A 64 -4.85 -14.47 -8.03
C VAL A 64 -5.04 -13.38 -6.97
N ALA A 65 -6.03 -12.50 -7.14
CA ALA A 65 -6.36 -11.45 -6.19
C ALA A 65 -6.65 -12.01 -4.80
N GLY A 66 -7.36 -13.15 -4.70
CA GLY A 66 -7.63 -13.84 -3.44
C GLY A 66 -6.36 -14.34 -2.75
N VAL A 67 -5.41 -14.91 -3.49
CA VAL A 67 -4.10 -15.35 -2.94
C VAL A 67 -3.30 -14.15 -2.44
N PHE A 68 -3.23 -13.07 -3.21
CA PHE A 68 -2.57 -11.84 -2.78
C PHE A 68 -3.23 -11.26 -1.54
N ALA A 69 -4.57 -11.15 -1.51
CA ALA A 69 -5.30 -10.62 -0.36
C ALA A 69 -5.03 -11.45 0.90
N LEU A 70 -5.20 -12.77 0.83
CA LEU A 70 -5.03 -13.65 1.98
C LEU A 70 -3.59 -13.67 2.50
N SER A 71 -2.60 -13.70 1.61
CA SER A 71 -1.18 -13.64 2.02
C SER A 71 -0.80 -12.28 2.62
N SER A 72 -1.40 -11.19 2.14
CA SER A 72 -1.14 -9.84 2.64
C SER A 72 -1.73 -9.59 4.02
N LEU A 73 -2.84 -10.26 4.39
CA LEU A 73 -3.53 -10.04 5.66
C LEU A 73 -2.60 -10.18 6.87
N GLY A 74 -1.71 -11.17 6.89
CA GLY A 74 -0.77 -11.36 8.00
C GLY A 74 0.23 -10.20 8.15
N ILE A 75 0.72 -9.67 7.03
CA ILE A 75 1.67 -8.55 7.00
C ILE A 75 0.97 -7.25 7.43
N ILE A 76 -0.25 -7.03 6.95
CA ILE A 76 -1.07 -5.87 7.32
C ILE A 76 -1.43 -5.94 8.81
N ALA A 77 -1.89 -7.09 9.31
CA ALA A 77 -2.24 -7.26 10.71
C ALA A 77 -1.05 -7.00 11.65
N ARG A 78 0.13 -7.57 11.34
CA ARG A 78 1.36 -7.30 12.10
C ARG A 78 1.69 -5.81 12.10
N SER A 79 1.61 -5.15 10.95
CA SER A 79 1.92 -3.71 10.83
C SER A 79 0.95 -2.86 11.67
N LEU A 80 -0.34 -3.19 11.62
CA LEU A 80 -1.36 -2.47 12.39
C LEU A 80 -1.15 -2.63 13.91
N VAL A 81 -0.81 -3.82 14.38
CA VAL A 81 -0.51 -4.07 15.80
C VAL A 81 0.70 -3.24 16.24
N ASN A 82 1.76 -3.18 15.43
CA ASN A 82 2.95 -2.40 15.75
C ASN A 82 2.65 -0.89 15.82
N GLU A 83 1.85 -0.39 14.88
CA GLU A 83 1.45 1.01 14.81
C GLU A 83 0.57 1.42 16.00
N ILE A 84 -0.35 0.55 16.45
CA ILE A 84 -1.15 0.78 17.67
C ILE A 84 -0.24 0.84 18.90
N GLY A 85 0.76 -0.04 19.00
CA GLY A 85 1.75 -0.03 20.07
C GLY A 85 2.51 1.30 20.15
N ASP A 86 3.03 1.76 19.02
CA ASP A 86 3.76 3.03 18.92
C ASP A 86 2.88 4.23 19.32
N ILE A 87 1.62 4.27 18.88
CA ILE A 87 0.67 5.34 19.23
C ILE A 87 0.40 5.35 20.74
N VAL A 88 0.17 4.18 21.35
CA VAL A 88 -0.08 4.05 22.79
C VAL A 88 1.14 4.50 23.60
N GLU A 89 2.35 4.14 23.18
CA GLU A 89 3.56 4.53 23.87
C GLU A 89 3.82 6.04 23.81
N VAL A 90 3.64 6.66 22.64
CA VAL A 90 3.74 8.12 22.48
C VAL A 90 2.72 8.84 23.37
N SER A 91 1.48 8.34 23.41
CA SER A 91 0.43 8.90 24.27
C SER A 91 0.81 8.84 25.76
N ARG A 92 1.34 7.70 26.23
CA ARG A 92 1.82 7.56 27.62
C ARG A 92 2.97 8.52 27.95
N ARG A 93 3.95 8.69 27.07
CA ARG A 93 5.06 9.64 27.29
C ARG A 93 4.56 11.09 27.40
N ASN A 94 3.59 11.47 26.57
CA ASN A 94 3.02 12.81 26.62
C ASN A 94 2.26 13.05 27.94
N ALA A 95 1.47 12.07 28.40
CA ALA A 95 0.79 12.13 29.69
C ALA A 95 1.78 12.25 30.87
N ALA A 96 2.90 11.52 30.83
CA ALA A 96 3.94 11.60 31.87
C ALA A 96 4.65 12.97 31.90
N LYS A 97 4.87 13.61 30.74
CA LYS A 97 5.45 14.96 30.65
C LYS A 97 4.51 16.06 31.16
N LEU A 98 3.20 15.85 31.10
CA LEU A 98 2.20 16.79 31.62
C LEU A 98 2.12 16.77 33.15
N HIS A 99 2.40 15.64 33.80
CA HIS A 99 2.40 15.50 35.26
C HIS A 99 3.70 15.95 35.95
N THR A 100 4.74 16.27 35.19
CA THR A 100 6.06 16.70 35.70
C THR A 100 6.31 18.21 35.54
N ARG A 101 5.30 18.97 35.09
CA ARG A 101 5.25 20.44 35.12
C ARG A 101 4.23 20.90 36.14
#